data_AF-A0A926Y7G5-F1
#
_entry.id   AF-A0A926Y7G5-F1
#
_cell.length_a   1.000
_cell.length_b   1.000
_cell.length_c   1.000
_cell.angle_alpha   90.00
_cell.angle_beta   90.00
_cell.angle_gamma   90.00
#
_symmetry.space_group_name_H-M   'P 1'
#
loop_
_entity.id
_entity.type
_entity.pdbx_description
1 polymer ?
#
loop_
_entity_poly.entity_id
_entity_poly.type
_entity_poly.pdbx_seq_one_letter_code
_entity_poly.pdbx_strand_id
1 'polypeptide(L)'
;MAQKAEVECDYCHKRFTRSISKYNQDLKKGWRQFCSQECQWLARNKRKQVICACCGTTFIKEEAQIRQTKNNFCSQSCSASYSNRHKTKGNRRSKLEGWIESQLSLLYPALEIHYNRKDAINAELDIYIPSLSLAIELNGIFHYEPIYGEDKLLKIQNNDERKFQACLEKGIELCLIDTSNFTYFKIDKAQKYLQIVTQIIDKKLAHLEISR
;
A
#
# COMPACT_ATOMS: atom_id res chain seq x y z
N MET A 1 55.55 -6.98 -39.58
CA MET A 1 54.38 -7.75 -39.13
C MET A 1 54.13 -7.43 -37.66
N ALA A 2 52.90 -7.08 -37.28
CA ALA A 2 52.60 -6.82 -35.87
C ALA A 2 52.72 -8.13 -35.07
N GLN A 3 53.65 -8.19 -34.12
CA GLN A 3 53.81 -9.35 -33.25
C GLN A 3 52.55 -9.51 -32.37
N LYS A 4 52.06 -10.74 -32.27
CA LYS A 4 50.87 -11.11 -31.50
C LYS A 4 51.25 -12.08 -30.38
N ALA A 5 50.62 -11.93 -29.22
CA ALA A 5 50.66 -12.90 -28.14
C ALA A 5 49.37 -13.73 -28.16
N GLU A 6 49.49 -15.01 -27.80
CA GLU A 6 48.35 -15.86 -27.45
C GLU A 6 47.99 -15.62 -25.98
N VAL A 7 46.72 -15.28 -25.72
CA VAL A 7 46.24 -14.83 -24.41
C VAL A 7 44.96 -15.60 -24.06
N GLU A 8 44.80 -15.96 -22.80
CA GLU A 8 43.57 -16.57 -22.29
C GLU A 8 42.56 -15.49 -21.89
N CYS A 9 41.29 -15.67 -22.23
CA CYS A 9 40.20 -14.78 -21.81
C CYS A 9 39.83 -15.02 -20.33
N ASP A 10 39.86 -13.97 -19.51
CA ASP A 10 39.51 -13.97 -18.08
C ASP A 10 38.03 -14.27 -17.76
N TYR A 11 37.20 -14.53 -18.78
CA TYR A 11 35.79 -14.88 -18.62
C TYR A 11 35.45 -16.27 -19.15
N CYS A 12 35.71 -16.53 -20.44
CA CYS A 12 35.33 -17.78 -21.08
C CYS A 12 36.50 -18.78 -21.23
N HIS A 13 37.69 -18.40 -20.77
CA HIS A 13 38.91 -19.21 -20.83
C HIS A 13 39.35 -19.64 -22.23
N LYS A 14 38.73 -19.09 -23.29
CA LYS A 14 39.15 -19.31 -24.68
C LYS A 14 40.43 -18.54 -24.97
N ARG A 15 41.34 -19.19 -25.68
CA ARG A 15 42.56 -18.56 -26.18
C ARG A 15 42.25 -17.67 -27.38
N PHE A 16 42.85 -16.49 -27.43
CA PHE A 16 42.72 -15.53 -28.52
C PHE A 16 44.03 -14.77 -28.75
N THR A 17 44.21 -14.21 -29.94
CA THR A 17 45.42 -13.44 -30.25
C THR A 17 45.21 -11.95 -29.94
N ARG A 18 46.21 -11.31 -29.31
CA ARG A 18 46.24 -9.85 -29.06
C ARG A 18 47.60 -9.29 -29.45
N SER A 19 47.67 -8.02 -29.86
CA SER A 19 48.96 -7.40 -30.14
C SER A 19 49.80 -7.32 -28.85
N ILE A 20 51.09 -7.60 -28.95
CA ILE A 20 52.01 -7.60 -27.79
C ILE A 20 51.99 -6.24 -27.08
N SER A 21 51.97 -5.15 -27.85
CA SER A 21 51.89 -3.79 -27.29
C SER A 21 50.65 -3.57 -26.43
N LYS A 22 49.46 -4.00 -26.89
CA LYS A 22 48.21 -3.89 -26.12
C LYS A 22 48.23 -4.79 -24.88
N TYR A 23 48.72 -6.02 -25.03
CA TYR A 23 48.84 -6.97 -23.92
C TYR A 23 49.73 -6.42 -22.80
N ASN A 24 50.94 -5.94 -23.14
CA ASN A 24 51.86 -5.35 -22.16
C ASN A 24 51.30 -4.09 -21.50
N GLN A 25 50.59 -3.24 -22.26
CA GLN A 25 49.90 -2.07 -21.71
C GLN A 25 48.84 -2.47 -20.68
N ASP A 26 48.04 -3.48 -21.00
CA ASP A 26 46.99 -3.96 -20.11
C ASP A 26 47.57 -4.58 -18.84
N LEU A 27 48.62 -5.40 -18.97
CA LEU A 27 49.35 -5.96 -17.83
C LEU A 27 49.90 -4.86 -16.91
N LYS A 28 50.53 -3.82 -17.47
CA LYS A 28 51.06 -2.69 -16.68
C LYS A 28 49.96 -1.97 -15.90
N LYS A 29 48.72 -1.95 -16.42
CA LYS A 29 47.56 -1.34 -15.76
C LYS A 29 46.76 -2.31 -14.88
N GLY A 30 47.15 -3.59 -14.82
CA GLY A 30 46.39 -4.64 -14.14
C GLY A 30 45.02 -4.92 -14.78
N TRP A 31 44.87 -4.64 -16.09
CA TRP A 31 43.61 -4.85 -16.81
C TRP A 31 43.46 -6.31 -17.26
N ARG A 32 42.26 -6.84 -17.03
CA ARG A 32 41.84 -8.16 -17.50
C ARG A 32 41.79 -8.26 -19.02
N GLN A 33 42.02 -9.45 -19.53
CA GLN A 33 42.04 -9.85 -20.92
C GLN A 33 40.72 -10.50 -21.32
N PHE A 34 40.09 -9.98 -22.38
CA PHE A 34 38.83 -10.52 -22.88
C PHE A 34 38.91 -10.72 -24.39
N CYS A 35 38.41 -11.85 -24.86
CA CYS A 35 38.36 -12.19 -26.29
C CYS A 35 37.31 -11.37 -27.06
N SER A 36 36.34 -10.76 -26.37
CA SER A 36 35.28 -9.93 -26.97
C SER A 36 34.74 -8.90 -25.97
N GLN A 37 34.04 -7.88 -26.49
CA GLN A 37 33.30 -6.93 -25.65
C GLN A 37 32.22 -7.63 -24.81
N GLU A 38 31.62 -8.69 -25.35
CA GLU A 38 30.65 -9.53 -24.65
C GLU A 38 31.27 -10.21 -23.41
N CYS A 39 32.44 -10.84 -23.53
CA CYS A 39 33.13 -11.45 -22.39
C CYS A 39 33.51 -10.41 -21.32
N GLN A 40 33.90 -9.21 -21.74
CA GLN A 40 34.17 -8.11 -20.82
C GLN A 40 32.88 -7.68 -20.07
N TRP A 41 31.75 -7.60 -20.78
CA TRP A 41 30.46 -7.26 -20.19
C TRP A 41 30.00 -8.35 -19.22
N LEU A 42 30.07 -9.62 -19.62
CA LEU A 42 29.67 -10.76 -18.79
C LEU A 42 30.52 -10.84 -17.51
N ALA A 43 31.83 -10.62 -17.59
CA ALA A 43 32.70 -10.57 -16.42
C ALA A 43 32.38 -9.43 -15.45
N ARG A 44 31.77 -8.35 -15.94
CA ARG A 44 31.33 -7.19 -15.14
C ARG A 44 29.89 -7.34 -14.63
N ASN A 45 29.07 -8.15 -15.31
CA ASN A 45 27.67 -8.31 -14.99
C ASN A 45 27.49 -9.09 -13.68
N LYS A 46 27.20 -8.37 -12.59
CA LYS A 46 26.92 -8.93 -11.26
C LYS A 46 25.41 -9.09 -10.99
N ARG A 47 24.59 -9.12 -12.04
CA ARG A 47 23.16 -9.27 -11.88
C ARG A 47 22.83 -10.71 -11.51
N LYS A 48 21.95 -10.88 -10.53
CA LYS A 48 21.47 -12.17 -10.05
C LYS A 48 19.95 -12.22 -10.11
N GLN A 49 19.44 -13.43 -10.24
CA GLN A 49 18.02 -13.72 -10.15
C GLN A 49 17.58 -13.69 -8.68
N VAL A 50 16.48 -13.01 -8.39
CA VAL A 50 15.97 -12.78 -7.03
C VAL A 50 14.45 -12.93 -7.02
N ILE A 51 13.92 -13.43 -5.91
CA ILE A 51 12.49 -13.61 -5.71
C ILE A 51 11.92 -12.38 -4.98
N CYS A 52 10.81 -11.84 -5.47
CA CYS A 52 10.10 -10.74 -4.82
C CYS A 52 9.47 -11.20 -3.50
N ALA A 53 9.78 -10.54 -2.40
CA ALA A 53 9.23 -10.86 -1.07
C ALA A 53 7.71 -10.60 -0.95
N CYS A 54 7.13 -9.81 -1.87
CA CYS A 54 5.70 -9.49 -1.86
C CYS A 54 4.85 -10.49 -2.65
N CYS A 55 5.23 -10.76 -3.91
CA CYS A 55 4.42 -11.51 -4.88
C CYS A 55 5.07 -12.82 -5.36
N GLY A 56 6.29 -13.13 -4.94
CA GLY A 56 7.01 -14.34 -5.38
C GLY A 56 7.54 -14.30 -6.81
N THR A 57 7.25 -13.25 -7.59
CA THR A 57 7.76 -13.11 -8.95
C THR A 57 9.28 -13.02 -8.95
N THR A 58 9.91 -13.71 -9.88
CA THR A 58 11.35 -13.73 -10.02
C THR A 58 11.81 -12.62 -10.97
N PHE A 59 12.85 -11.87 -10.60
CA PHE A 59 13.37 -10.74 -11.37
C PHE A 59 14.88 -10.60 -11.21
N ILE A 60 15.51 -9.77 -12.05
CA ILE A 60 16.96 -9.58 -12.08
C ILE A 60 17.34 -8.32 -11.31
N LYS A 61 18.34 -8.41 -10.44
CA LYS A 61 18.83 -7.28 -9.65
C LYS A 61 20.35 -7.32 -9.51
N GLU A 62 21.00 -6.17 -9.38
CA GLU A 62 22.45 -6.13 -9.14
C GLU A 62 22.80 -6.60 -7.73
N GLU A 63 23.87 -7.39 -7.61
CA GLU A 63 24.29 -7.95 -6.33
C GLU A 63 24.51 -6.89 -5.23
N ALA A 64 25.03 -5.72 -5.59
CA ALA A 64 25.20 -4.61 -4.65
C ALA A 64 23.85 -4.14 -4.08
N GLN A 65 22.82 -4.05 -4.92
CA GLN A 65 21.48 -3.64 -4.50
C GLN A 65 20.76 -4.73 -3.71
N ILE A 66 21.06 -6.01 -3.95
CA ILE A 66 20.51 -7.15 -3.17
C ILE A 66 21.02 -7.08 -1.73
N ARG A 67 22.29 -6.72 -1.54
CA ARG A 67 22.92 -6.62 -0.21
C ARG A 67 22.44 -5.44 0.64
N GLN A 68 21.87 -4.39 0.02
CA GLN A 68 21.42 -3.20 0.75
C GLN A 68 20.23 -3.46 1.65
N THR A 69 19.36 -4.40 1.29
CA THR A 69 18.09 -4.63 1.99
C THR A 69 17.83 -6.11 2.19
N LYS A 70 17.26 -6.46 3.34
CA LYS A 70 16.85 -7.84 3.65
C LYS A 70 15.83 -8.37 2.62
N ASN A 71 14.85 -7.53 2.27
CA ASN A 71 13.79 -7.87 1.33
C ASN A 71 14.02 -7.20 -0.02
N ASN A 72 13.62 -7.89 -1.09
CA ASN A 72 13.77 -7.44 -2.47
C ASN A 72 12.40 -7.45 -3.17
N PHE A 73 12.14 -6.44 -4.01
CA PHE A 73 10.82 -6.24 -4.62
C PHE A 73 10.96 -5.97 -6.12
N CYS A 74 10.06 -6.55 -6.91
CA CYS A 74 10.02 -6.37 -8.37
C CYS A 74 9.54 -4.97 -8.78
N SER A 75 8.90 -4.22 -7.89
CA SER A 75 8.41 -2.86 -8.14
C SER A 75 8.26 -2.08 -6.85
N GLN A 76 8.15 -0.75 -6.97
CA GLN A 76 7.80 0.14 -5.85
C GLN A 76 6.45 -0.24 -5.25
N SER A 77 5.48 -0.64 -6.07
CA SER A 77 4.17 -1.11 -5.62
C SER A 77 4.28 -2.34 -4.70
N CYS A 78 5.08 -3.35 -5.09
CA CYS A 78 5.32 -4.51 -4.24
C CYS A 78 6.02 -4.16 -2.92
N SER A 79 6.97 -3.22 -2.95
CA SER A 79 7.64 -2.72 -1.75
C SER A 79 6.64 -2.06 -0.79
N ALA A 80 5.77 -1.19 -1.31
CA ALA A 80 4.73 -0.50 -0.54
C ALA A 80 3.69 -1.49 0.00
N SER A 81 3.17 -2.40 -0.82
CA SER A 81 2.21 -3.42 -0.41
C SER A 81 2.76 -4.32 0.69
N TYR A 82 4.00 -4.78 0.55
CA TYR A 82 4.66 -5.59 1.58
C TYR A 82 4.79 -4.80 2.89
N SER A 83 5.27 -3.55 2.82
CA SER A 83 5.46 -2.70 3.99
C SER A 83 4.14 -2.40 4.71
N ASN A 84 3.08 -2.13 3.95
CA ASN A 84 1.73 -1.89 4.49
C ASN A 84 1.16 -3.13 5.19
N ARG A 85 1.38 -4.32 4.62
CA ARG A 85 0.91 -5.59 5.21
C ARG A 85 1.64 -5.94 6.50
N HIS A 86 2.93 -5.67 6.58
CA HIS A 86 3.78 -5.98 7.75
C HIS A 86 3.99 -4.77 8.67
N LYS A 87 3.12 -3.75 8.58
CA LYS A 87 3.16 -2.55 9.41
C LYS A 87 2.94 -2.92 10.88
N THR A 88 3.92 -2.66 11.74
CA THR A 88 3.86 -2.94 13.20
C THR A 88 3.53 -1.71 14.04
N LYS A 89 3.59 -0.51 13.45
CA LYS A 89 3.37 0.78 14.12
C LYS A 89 2.40 1.63 13.34
N GLY A 90 1.63 2.47 14.03
CA GLY A 90 0.63 3.34 13.44
C GLY A 90 -0.72 2.66 13.28
N ASN A 91 -1.79 3.46 13.20
CA ASN A 91 -3.14 2.94 13.20
C ASN A 91 -3.56 2.49 11.80
N ARG A 92 -4.40 1.45 11.73
CA ARG A 92 -5.10 1.03 10.50
C ARG A 92 -6.40 1.81 10.28
N ARG A 93 -7.01 2.27 11.37
CA ARG A 93 -8.26 3.01 11.46
C ARG A 93 -8.03 4.35 12.16
N SER A 94 -8.92 5.34 11.97
CA SER A 94 -8.74 6.62 12.65
C SER A 94 -8.91 6.44 14.17
N LYS A 95 -8.27 7.32 14.95
CA LYS A 95 -8.45 7.30 16.42
C LYS A 95 -9.91 7.63 16.80
N LEU A 96 -10.59 8.42 15.97
CA LEU A 96 -11.99 8.80 16.18
C LEU A 96 -12.91 7.58 16.00
N GLU A 97 -12.79 6.84 14.89
CA GLU A 97 -13.53 5.60 14.65
C GLU A 97 -13.38 4.62 15.80
N GLY A 98 -12.13 4.29 16.16
CA GLY A 98 -11.86 3.31 17.22
C GLY A 98 -12.39 3.75 18.58
N TRP A 99 -12.39 5.06 18.87
CA TRP A 99 -12.98 5.57 20.10
C TRP A 99 -14.50 5.54 20.06
N ILE A 100 -15.16 5.99 18.99
CA ILE A 100 -16.63 5.91 18.83
C ILE A 100 -17.10 4.45 18.92
N GLU A 101 -16.42 3.51 18.27
CA GLU A 101 -16.68 2.07 18.39
C GLU A 101 -16.71 1.62 19.86
N SER A 102 -15.70 2.01 20.66
CA SER A 102 -15.65 1.67 22.08
C SER A 102 -16.82 2.26 22.87
N GLN A 103 -17.26 3.47 22.55
CA GLN A 103 -18.35 4.14 23.26
C GLN A 103 -19.70 3.56 22.87
N LEU A 104 -19.93 3.30 21.58
CA LEU A 104 -21.18 2.70 21.11
C LEU A 104 -21.38 1.29 21.66
N SER A 105 -20.31 0.49 21.77
CA SER A 105 -20.38 -0.84 22.38
C SER A 105 -20.79 -0.80 23.86
N LEU A 106 -20.46 0.28 24.57
CA LEU A 106 -20.87 0.50 25.97
C LEU A 106 -22.29 1.04 26.08
N LEU A 107 -22.69 1.93 25.18
CA LEU A 107 -24.00 2.59 25.19
C LEU A 107 -25.12 1.68 24.67
N TYR A 108 -24.83 0.82 23.69
CA TYR A 108 -25.81 -0.05 23.04
C TYR A 108 -25.37 -1.52 23.08
N PRO A 109 -25.18 -2.12 24.27
CA PRO A 109 -24.63 -3.48 24.40
C PRO A 109 -25.52 -4.58 23.80
N ALA A 110 -26.83 -4.31 23.62
CA ALA A 110 -27.78 -5.24 23.01
C ALA A 110 -27.90 -5.09 21.48
N LEU A 111 -27.28 -4.06 20.90
CA LEU A 111 -27.38 -3.77 19.48
C LEU A 111 -26.23 -4.43 18.73
N GLU A 112 -26.54 -5.18 17.68
CA GLU A 112 -25.51 -5.69 16.79
C GLU A 112 -24.97 -4.54 15.93
N ILE A 113 -23.69 -4.19 16.13
CA ILE A 113 -23.02 -3.14 15.39
C ILE A 113 -21.78 -3.72 14.69
N HIS A 114 -21.68 -3.49 13.40
CA HIS A 114 -20.58 -3.91 12.55
C HIS A 114 -19.68 -2.70 12.28
N TYR A 115 -18.40 -2.79 12.67
CA TYR A 115 -17.44 -1.70 12.48
C TYR A 115 -16.46 -2.03 11.36
N ASN A 116 -16.30 -1.11 10.41
CA ASN A 116 -15.30 -1.18 9.33
C ASN A 116 -15.35 -2.53 8.57
N ARG A 117 -16.55 -3.01 8.27
CA ARG A 117 -16.77 -4.26 7.54
C ARG A 117 -17.21 -3.99 6.10
N LYS A 118 -17.02 -4.99 5.23
CA LYS A 118 -17.29 -4.93 3.78
C LYS A 118 -18.42 -5.85 3.33
N ASP A 119 -18.92 -6.70 4.20
CA ASP A 119 -19.87 -7.77 3.91
C ASP A 119 -21.25 -7.27 3.49
N ALA A 120 -21.69 -6.10 3.99
CA ALA A 120 -23.01 -5.56 3.66
C ALA A 120 -23.15 -5.15 2.17
N ILE A 121 -22.13 -4.50 1.60
CA ILE A 121 -22.20 -3.88 0.27
C ILE A 121 -20.95 -4.10 -0.61
N ASN A 122 -20.06 -5.02 -0.23
CA ASN A 122 -18.72 -5.19 -0.86
C ASN A 122 -17.83 -3.94 -0.83
N ALA A 123 -18.15 -2.98 0.03
CA ALA A 123 -17.38 -1.78 0.32
C ALA A 123 -17.40 -1.54 1.84
N GLU A 124 -16.34 -0.91 2.35
CA GLU A 124 -16.18 -0.70 3.80
C GLU A 124 -17.18 0.33 4.30
N LEU A 125 -17.93 -0.02 5.35
CA LEU A 125 -18.78 0.89 6.12
C LEU A 125 -18.17 1.10 7.51
N ASP A 126 -17.99 2.37 7.93
CA ASP A 126 -17.37 2.68 9.22
C ASP A 126 -18.18 2.09 10.39
N ILE A 127 -19.49 2.32 10.35
CA ILE A 127 -20.48 1.80 11.30
C ILE A 127 -21.69 1.32 10.52
N TYR A 128 -22.09 0.07 10.70
CA TYR A 128 -23.32 -0.49 10.15
C TYR A 128 -24.12 -1.21 11.24
N ILE A 129 -25.41 -0.94 11.30
CA ILE A 129 -26.34 -1.51 12.28
C ILE A 129 -27.44 -2.24 11.51
N PRO A 130 -27.33 -3.58 11.36
CA PRO A 130 -28.24 -4.35 10.50
C PRO A 130 -29.70 -4.22 10.90
N SER A 131 -30.01 -4.27 12.20
CA SER A 131 -31.38 -4.20 12.72
C SER A 131 -32.08 -2.86 12.45
N LEU A 132 -31.32 -1.80 12.15
CA LEU A 132 -31.82 -0.47 11.83
C LEU A 132 -31.76 -0.16 10.33
N SER A 133 -31.20 -1.06 9.52
CA SER A 133 -30.79 -0.78 8.13
C SER A 133 -30.06 0.55 8.00
N LEU A 134 -29.15 0.84 8.94
CA LEU A 134 -28.47 2.12 9.06
C LEU A 134 -26.97 1.95 8.94
N ALA A 135 -26.34 2.72 8.07
CA ALA A 135 -24.90 2.89 7.95
C ALA A 135 -24.50 4.35 8.22
N ILE A 136 -23.35 4.55 8.85
CA ILE A 136 -22.79 5.87 9.16
C ILE A 136 -21.33 5.89 8.72
N GLU A 137 -20.94 6.93 7.97
CA GLU A 137 -19.56 7.20 7.54
C GLU A 137 -19.03 8.48 8.21
N LEU A 138 -17.78 8.44 8.66
CA LEU A 138 -17.05 9.52 9.32
C LEU A 138 -16.05 10.14 8.34
N ASN A 139 -16.53 10.98 7.43
CA ASN A 139 -15.72 11.51 6.34
C ASN A 139 -14.76 12.60 6.82
N GLY A 140 -13.45 12.34 6.69
CA GLY A 140 -12.40 13.31 6.98
C GLY A 140 -12.11 14.26 5.82
N ILE A 141 -11.11 15.13 6.00
CA ILE A 141 -10.71 16.17 5.03
C ILE A 141 -10.43 15.63 3.62
N PHE A 142 -9.97 14.38 3.50
CA PHE A 142 -9.65 13.73 2.23
C PHE A 142 -10.84 13.50 1.29
N HIS A 143 -12.08 13.55 1.81
CA HIS A 143 -13.29 13.44 0.99
C HIS A 143 -13.66 14.77 0.31
N TYR A 144 -13.10 15.87 0.80
CA TYR A 144 -13.49 17.23 0.40
C TYR A 144 -12.36 17.98 -0.31
N GLU A 145 -11.11 17.76 0.11
CA GLU A 145 -9.96 18.54 -0.37
C GLU A 145 -8.92 17.67 -1.11
N PRO A 146 -8.25 18.21 -2.16
CA PRO A 146 -7.27 17.50 -2.96
C PRO A 146 -5.90 17.41 -2.28
N ILE A 147 -5.85 16.90 -1.04
CA ILE A 147 -4.63 16.83 -0.21
C ILE A 147 -3.47 16.09 -0.90
N TYR A 148 -3.78 15.15 -1.80
CA TYR A 148 -2.80 14.41 -2.59
C TYR A 148 -3.05 14.54 -4.10
N GLY A 149 -3.67 15.65 -4.52
CA GLY A 149 -4.01 15.96 -5.90
C GLY A 149 -5.43 15.54 -6.31
N GLU A 150 -5.91 16.18 -7.37
CA GLU A 150 -7.28 16.08 -7.88
C GLU A 150 -7.67 14.65 -8.27
N ASP A 151 -6.76 13.92 -8.93
CA ASP A 151 -7.02 12.54 -9.35
C ASP A 151 -7.37 11.62 -8.18
N LYS A 152 -6.81 11.88 -6.99
CA LYS A 152 -7.10 11.09 -5.79
C LYS A 152 -8.42 11.50 -5.17
N LEU A 153 -8.71 12.80 -5.13
CA LEU A 153 -10.01 13.32 -4.65
C LEU A 153 -11.15 12.77 -5.50
N LEU A 154 -11.04 12.85 -6.82
CA LEU A 154 -12.03 12.32 -7.76
C LEU A 154 -12.25 10.81 -7.55
N LYS A 155 -11.19 10.04 -7.27
CA LYS A 155 -11.34 8.61 -6.95
C LYS A 155 -12.09 8.37 -5.64
N ILE A 156 -11.85 9.20 -4.62
CA ILE A 156 -12.55 9.09 -3.33
C ILE A 156 -14.04 9.39 -3.55
N GLN A 157 -14.36 10.51 -4.19
CA GLN A 157 -15.75 10.90 -4.49
C GLN A 157 -16.49 9.85 -5.32
N ASN A 158 -15.86 9.32 -6.37
CA ASN A 158 -16.44 8.23 -7.17
C ASN A 158 -16.69 6.95 -6.35
N ASN A 159 -15.86 6.67 -5.35
CA ASN A 159 -16.07 5.52 -4.47
C ASN A 159 -17.20 5.79 -3.47
N ASP A 160 -17.30 7.00 -2.93
CA ASP A 160 -18.38 7.41 -2.04
C ASP A 160 -19.74 7.35 -2.75
N GLU A 161 -19.80 7.78 -4.01
CA GLU A 161 -21.00 7.65 -4.84
C GLU A 161 -21.40 6.19 -5.03
N ARG A 162 -20.44 5.30 -5.34
CA ARG A 162 -20.71 3.86 -5.46
C ARG A 162 -21.18 3.25 -4.14
N LYS A 163 -20.61 3.67 -3.00
CA LYS A 163 -21.08 3.23 -1.67
C LYS A 163 -22.52 3.64 -1.44
N PHE A 164 -22.86 4.89 -1.76
CA PHE A 164 -24.22 5.41 -1.62
C PHE A 164 -25.22 4.60 -2.44
N GLN A 165 -24.91 4.35 -3.72
CA GLN A 165 -25.76 3.53 -4.59
C GLN A 165 -25.91 2.10 -4.05
N ALA A 166 -24.82 1.46 -3.62
CA ALA A 166 -24.87 0.11 -3.07
C ALA A 166 -25.67 0.02 -1.76
N CYS A 167 -25.64 1.06 -0.92
CA CYS A 167 -26.49 1.14 0.27
C CYS A 167 -27.97 1.26 -0.13
N LEU A 168 -28.28 2.16 -1.06
CA LEU A 168 -29.64 2.38 -1.56
C LEU A 168 -30.25 1.09 -2.14
N GLU A 169 -29.49 0.37 -2.96
CA GLU A 169 -29.91 -0.93 -3.53
C GLU A 169 -30.20 -1.99 -2.47
N LYS A 170 -29.53 -1.92 -1.32
CA LYS A 170 -29.74 -2.83 -0.18
C LYS A 170 -30.78 -2.32 0.83
N GLY A 171 -31.42 -1.17 0.56
CA GLY A 171 -32.33 -0.53 1.51
C GLY A 171 -31.66 -0.08 2.80
N ILE A 172 -30.35 0.19 2.75
CA ILE A 172 -29.55 0.71 3.86
C ILE A 172 -29.54 2.23 3.74
N GLU A 173 -29.97 2.91 4.80
CA GLU A 173 -29.82 4.36 4.92
C GLU A 173 -28.38 4.69 5.27
N LEU A 174 -27.72 5.50 4.43
CA LEU A 174 -26.35 5.94 4.66
C LEU A 174 -26.31 7.40 5.14
N CYS A 175 -25.81 7.63 6.34
CA CYS A 175 -25.58 8.95 6.92
C CYS A 175 -24.10 9.33 6.86
N LEU A 176 -23.80 10.51 6.29
CA LEU A 176 -22.44 11.04 6.24
C LEU A 176 -22.23 12.08 7.34
N ILE A 177 -21.20 11.91 8.16
CA ILE A 177 -20.81 12.86 9.20
C ILE A 177 -19.47 13.49 8.80
N ASP A 178 -19.49 14.80 8.56
CA ASP A 178 -18.28 15.55 8.25
C ASP A 178 -17.38 15.71 9.49
N THR A 179 -16.25 15.02 9.46
CA THR A 179 -15.17 15.07 10.46
C THR A 179 -13.92 15.79 9.95
N SER A 180 -14.01 16.52 8.83
CA SER A 180 -12.87 17.23 8.19
C SER A 180 -12.11 18.16 9.14
N ASN A 181 -12.82 18.80 10.05
CA ASN A 181 -12.26 19.70 11.06
C ASN A 181 -11.60 18.98 12.26
N PHE A 182 -11.70 17.65 12.34
CA PHE A 182 -11.10 16.84 13.40
C PHE A 182 -9.64 16.47 13.08
N THR A 183 -8.74 17.44 13.26
CA THR A 183 -7.32 17.28 12.87
C THR A 183 -6.48 16.48 13.86
N TYR A 184 -6.83 16.50 15.14
CA TYR A 184 -6.13 15.76 16.19
C TYR A 184 -7.12 15.15 17.18
N PHE A 185 -6.74 13.99 17.73
CA PHE A 185 -7.59 13.31 18.69
C PHE A 185 -7.52 13.96 20.07
N LYS A 186 -8.66 14.47 20.55
CA LYS A 186 -8.95 14.71 21.95
C LYS A 186 -10.40 14.32 22.26
N ILE A 187 -10.62 13.82 23.47
CA ILE A 187 -11.91 13.25 23.90
C ILE A 187 -13.02 14.30 23.86
N ASP A 188 -12.75 15.52 24.33
CA ASP A 188 -13.69 16.65 24.31
C ASP A 188 -14.21 16.94 22.89
N LYS A 189 -13.31 16.94 21.90
CA LYS A 189 -13.67 17.14 20.48
C LYS A 189 -14.36 15.92 19.89
N ALA A 190 -13.96 14.71 20.27
CA ALA A 190 -14.55 13.47 19.78
C ALA A 190 -15.98 13.29 20.28
N GLN A 191 -16.28 13.75 21.50
CA GLN A 191 -17.60 13.68 22.12
C GLN A 191 -18.69 14.30 21.25
N LYS A 192 -18.41 15.41 20.57
CA LYS A 192 -19.34 16.06 19.62
C LYS A 192 -19.81 15.07 18.55
N TYR A 193 -18.90 14.29 17.97
CA TYR A 193 -19.23 13.34 16.92
C TYR A 193 -19.98 12.13 17.47
N LEU A 194 -19.61 11.65 18.65
CA LEU A 194 -20.37 10.62 19.35
C LEU A 194 -21.83 11.05 19.57
N GLN A 195 -22.06 12.28 20.04
CA GLN A 195 -23.40 12.82 20.26
C GLN A 195 -24.24 12.83 18.98
N ILE A 196 -23.65 13.22 17.85
CA ILE A 196 -24.33 13.20 16.54
C ILE A 196 -24.71 11.76 16.17
N VAL A 197 -23.76 10.82 16.31
CA VAL A 197 -23.99 9.41 16.01
C VAL A 197 -25.09 8.81 16.90
N THR A 198 -25.05 9.04 18.21
CA THR A 198 -26.07 8.53 19.14
C THR A 198 -27.44 9.11 18.84
N GLN A 199 -27.54 10.41 18.53
CA GLN A 199 -28.80 11.04 18.15
C GLN A 199 -29.44 10.40 16.91
N ILE A 200 -28.64 10.03 15.90
CA ILE A 200 -29.13 9.34 14.71
C ILE A 200 -29.66 7.95 15.07
N ILE A 201 -28.90 7.19 15.87
CA ILE A 201 -29.28 5.84 16.31
C ILE A 201 -30.55 5.89 17.15
N ASP A 202 -30.62 6.76 18.14
CA ASP A 202 -31.76 6.90 19.05
C ASP A 202 -33.03 7.31 18.29
N LYS A 203 -32.91 8.22 17.33
CA LYS A 203 -34.03 8.60 16.45
C LYS A 203 -34.54 7.40 15.65
N LYS A 204 -33.65 6.57 15.12
CA LYS A 204 -34.02 5.35 14.38
C LYS A 204 -34.69 4.30 15.25
N LEU A 205 -34.17 4.09 16.46
CA LEU A 205 -34.78 3.21 17.45
C LEU A 205 -36.20 3.67 17.81
N ALA A 206 -36.38 4.95 18.11
CA ALA A 206 -37.69 5.51 18.43
C ALA A 206 -38.70 5.34 17.29
N HIS A 207 -38.28 5.54 16.03
CA HIS A 207 -39.16 5.30 14.88
C HIS A 207 -39.57 3.82 14.74
N LEU A 208 -38.69 2.87 15.07
CA LEU A 208 -39.02 1.44 15.03
C LEU A 208 -39.99 1.04 16.13
N GLU A 209 -39.88 1.63 17.32
CA GLU A 209 -40.81 1.39 18.43
C GLU A 209 -42.21 1.92 18.14
N ILE A 210 -42.32 3.08 17.47
CA ILE A 210 -43.61 3.66 17.04
C ILE A 210 -44.23 2.89 15.86
N SER A 211 -43.43 2.21 15.04
CA SER A 211 -43.89 1.46 13.87
C SER A 211 -44.30 0.01 14.17
N ARG A 212 -44.20 -0.43 15.43
CA ARG A 212 -44.60 -1.75 15.92
C ARG A 212 -45.97 -1.68 16.58
#